data_AF-A0ABD3GTB6-F1
#
_entry.id   AF-A0ABD3GTB6-F1
#
_cell.length_a   1.000
_cell.length_b   1.000
_cell.length_c   1.000
_cell.angle_alpha   90.00
_cell.angle_beta   90.00
_cell.angle_gamma   90.00
#
_symmetry.space_group_name_H-M   'P 1'
#
loop_
_entity.id
_entity.type
_entity.pdbx_description
1 polymer ?
#
loop_
_entity_poly.entity_id
_entity_poly.type
_entity_poly.pdbx_seq_one_letter_code
_entity_poly.pdbx_strand_id
1 'polypeptide(L)'
;MTKLEELNLANNRLEGEFPSNLFATLRNLQKVDLGNNIITGSIPDDLVDIPTLQVLSLRFNNLSGPISPLPSTWTVTNMTSPDLSSNFLQGDIPVSLFKLSNLTKLNLAGNNFTGKIPQLMACHYGDAALSDNLFLVVEPCPLSATPSSPLPDEEEPLPGSAIPPHPVHRRSSNSLSTLTIVALTAGDIALLLMSGAGFVFFISWWKKRSKNNKDDETDDKSANCTLRSVLR
;
A
#
# COMPACT_ATOMS: atom_id res chain seq x y z
N MET A 1 23.91 21.18 21.75
CA MET A 1 24.53 19.88 22.07
C MET A 1 24.78 19.18 20.74
N THR A 2 26.03 19.09 20.26
CA THR A 2 26.33 18.75 18.85
C THR A 2 27.12 17.46 18.67
N LYS A 3 27.14 16.55 19.65
CA LYS A 3 27.96 15.31 19.57
C LYS A 3 27.16 14.02 19.62
N LEU A 4 25.83 14.09 19.69
CA LEU A 4 25.02 12.89 19.78
C LEU A 4 25.02 12.16 18.43
N GLU A 5 25.55 10.94 18.42
CA GLU A 5 25.64 10.08 17.23
C GLU A 5 24.60 8.96 17.25
N GLU A 6 24.20 8.51 18.43
CA GLU A 6 23.22 7.44 18.60
C GLU A 6 22.19 7.84 19.65
N LEU A 7 20.91 7.75 19.27
CA LEU A 7 19.76 7.92 20.15
C LEU A 7 18.97 6.62 20.15
N ASN A 8 19.03 5.89 21.26
CA ASN A 8 18.23 4.69 21.44
C ASN A 8 17.31 4.88 22.65
N LEU A 9 16.01 5.00 22.39
CA LEU A 9 14.94 5.06 23.38
C LEU A 9 13.87 3.99 23.10
N ALA A 10 14.25 2.91 22.42
CA ALA A 10 13.34 1.84 22.07
C ALA A 10 12.80 1.10 23.32
N ASN A 11 11.61 0.51 23.20
CA ASN A 11 10.97 -0.30 24.24
C ASN A 11 10.65 0.49 25.51
N ASN A 12 10.15 1.71 25.35
CA ASN A 12 9.68 2.54 26.45
C ASN A 12 8.16 2.78 26.30
N ARG A 13 7.64 3.72 27.09
CA ARG A 13 6.26 4.20 27.02
C ARG A 13 6.23 5.68 26.63
N LEU A 14 7.13 6.08 25.73
CA LEU A 14 7.13 7.44 25.21
C LEU A 14 5.82 7.66 24.45
N GLU A 15 5.14 8.75 24.80
CA GLU A 15 3.82 9.09 24.27
C GLU A 15 3.80 10.55 23.80
N GLY A 16 2.76 10.90 23.05
CA GLY A 16 2.61 12.22 22.45
C GLY A 16 3.34 12.35 21.12
N GLU A 17 3.34 13.57 20.59
CA GLU A 17 3.92 13.90 19.28
C GLU A 17 5.37 14.35 19.40
N PHE A 18 6.10 14.29 18.28
CA PHE A 18 7.43 14.89 18.21
C PHE A 18 7.36 16.41 18.43
N PRO A 19 8.16 16.98 19.35
CA PRO A 19 8.30 18.42 19.47
C PRO A 19 8.83 19.03 18.18
N SER A 20 8.35 20.22 17.84
CA SER A 20 8.86 20.96 16.68
C SER A 20 10.36 21.23 16.82
N ASN A 21 11.14 20.98 15.76
CA ASN A 21 12.58 21.21 15.70
C ASN A 21 13.42 20.40 16.69
N LEU A 22 12.92 19.25 17.17
CA LEU A 22 13.65 18.37 18.08
C LEU A 22 15.01 17.93 17.50
N PHE A 23 15.05 17.65 16.19
CA PHE A 23 16.20 17.10 15.48
C PHE A 23 17.03 18.16 14.76
N ALA A 24 16.53 19.39 14.63
CA ALA A 24 17.16 20.49 13.89
C ALA A 24 18.64 20.77 14.27
N THR A 25 19.04 20.48 15.51
CA THR A 25 20.41 20.70 16.02
C THR A 25 21.28 19.44 16.07
N LEU A 26 20.71 18.25 15.84
CA LEU A 26 21.37 16.94 15.99
C LEU A 26 22.05 16.49 14.70
N ARG A 27 22.96 17.33 14.18
CA ARG A 27 23.57 17.14 12.84
C ARG A 27 24.54 15.96 12.72
N ASN A 28 24.96 15.39 13.84
CA ASN A 28 25.88 14.24 13.89
C ASN A 28 25.18 12.91 14.18
N LEU A 29 23.85 12.90 14.24
CA LEU A 29 23.06 11.72 14.59
C LEU A 29 23.08 10.72 13.44
N GLN A 30 23.63 9.54 13.70
CA GLN A 30 23.79 8.46 12.74
C GLN A 30 22.76 7.35 12.95
N LYS A 31 22.30 7.16 14.19
CA LYS A 31 21.34 6.10 14.52
C LYS A 31 20.25 6.62 15.44
N VAL A 32 19.01 6.34 15.05
CA VAL A 32 17.82 6.64 15.85
C VAL A 32 16.99 5.37 15.96
N ASP A 33 16.80 4.89 17.18
CA ASP A 33 15.86 3.82 17.49
C ASP A 33 14.87 4.30 18.54
N LEU A 34 13.63 4.51 18.11
CA LEU A 34 12.47 4.88 18.93
C LEU A 34 11.38 3.81 18.85
N GLY A 35 11.72 2.61 18.37
CA GLY A 35 10.73 1.56 18.16
C GLY A 35 10.10 1.04 19.46
N ASN A 36 8.93 0.42 19.36
CA ASN A 36 8.16 -0.09 20.51
C ASN A 36 7.90 1.00 21.56
N ASN A 37 7.21 2.05 21.14
CA ASN A 37 6.71 3.12 22.01
C ASN A 37 5.23 3.41 21.65
N ILE A 38 4.68 4.52 22.13
CA ILE A 38 3.29 4.94 21.89
C ILE A 38 3.29 6.35 21.27
N ILE A 39 4.31 6.67 20.46
CA ILE A 39 4.47 7.98 19.86
C ILE A 39 3.39 8.17 18.79
N THR A 40 2.74 9.34 18.80
CA THR A 40 1.66 9.71 17.88
C THR A 40 2.08 10.85 16.95
N GLY A 41 1.21 11.22 16.01
CA GLY A 41 1.45 12.34 15.09
C GLY A 41 2.36 11.96 13.92
N SER A 42 2.82 12.97 13.18
CA SER A 42 3.64 12.78 11.99
C SER A 42 5.12 12.63 12.29
N ILE A 43 5.83 11.93 11.40
CA ILE A 43 7.30 11.96 11.36
C ILE A 43 7.72 13.41 11.05
N PRO A 44 8.57 14.04 11.87
CA PRO A 44 8.87 15.45 11.70
C PRO A 44 9.94 15.64 10.61
N ASP A 45 9.79 16.67 9.78
CA ASP A 45 10.64 16.92 8.61
C ASP A 45 12.12 17.07 8.98
N ASP A 46 12.42 17.62 10.16
CA ASP A 46 13.78 17.82 10.64
C ASP A 46 14.51 16.52 11.02
N LEU A 47 13.78 15.42 11.28
CA LEU A 47 14.37 14.07 11.41
C LEU A 47 14.82 13.56 10.04
N VAL A 48 14.02 13.85 9.01
CA VAL A 48 14.30 13.51 7.62
C VAL A 48 15.37 14.41 7.02
N ASP A 49 15.66 15.56 7.61
CA ASP A 49 16.73 16.47 7.15
C ASP A 49 18.13 16.17 7.73
N ILE A 50 18.28 15.16 8.59
CA ILE A 50 19.58 14.84 9.21
C ILE A 50 20.52 14.23 8.16
N PRO A 51 21.65 14.88 7.80
CA PRO A 51 22.50 14.45 6.70
C PRO A 51 23.37 13.23 7.02
N THR A 52 23.52 12.87 8.30
CA THR A 52 24.40 11.80 8.79
C THR A 52 23.65 10.52 9.15
N LEU A 53 22.32 10.50 9.07
CA LEU A 53 21.46 9.44 9.58
C LEU A 53 21.53 8.15 8.73
N GLN A 54 22.04 7.07 9.30
CA GLN A 54 22.25 5.79 8.62
C GLN A 54 21.20 4.75 8.97
N VAL A 55 20.70 4.77 10.21
CA VAL A 55 19.73 3.80 10.73
C VAL A 55 18.61 4.56 11.41
N LEU A 56 17.38 4.26 11.01
CA LEU A 56 16.16 4.83 11.58
C LEU A 56 15.18 3.70 11.88
N SER A 57 14.81 3.53 13.14
CA SER A 57 13.72 2.64 13.53
C SER A 57 12.66 3.41 14.30
N LEU A 58 11.46 3.47 13.72
CA LEU A 58 10.25 4.01 14.35
C LEU A 58 9.15 2.94 14.48
N ARG A 59 9.52 1.65 14.31
CA ARG A 59 8.56 0.54 14.27
C ARG A 59 7.70 0.45 15.52
N PHE A 60 6.50 -0.12 15.41
CA PHE A 60 5.60 -0.35 16.55
C PHE A 60 5.37 0.93 17.37
N ASN A 61 4.79 1.93 16.71
CA ASN A 61 4.32 3.17 17.30
C ASN A 61 2.92 3.49 16.75
N ASN A 62 2.38 4.66 17.12
CA ASN A 62 1.09 5.15 16.62
C ASN A 62 1.27 6.34 15.66
N LEU A 63 2.37 6.38 14.89
CA LEU A 63 2.65 7.47 13.96
C LEU A 63 1.65 7.48 12.81
N SER A 64 1.28 8.66 12.35
CA SER A 64 0.29 8.87 11.29
C SER A 64 0.73 9.96 10.31
N GLY A 65 -0.08 10.21 9.28
CA GLY A 65 0.26 11.19 8.24
C GLY A 65 1.25 10.64 7.19
N PRO A 66 1.60 11.46 6.19
CA PRO A 66 2.48 11.05 5.11
C PRO A 66 3.96 11.03 5.50
N ILE A 67 4.75 10.24 4.78
CA ILE A 67 6.20 10.41 4.78
C ILE A 67 6.49 11.60 3.86
N SER A 68 7.11 12.64 4.41
CA SER A 68 7.54 13.79 3.62
C SER A 68 8.53 13.40 2.51
N PRO A 69 8.46 14.03 1.33
CA PRO A 69 9.43 13.79 0.27
C PRO A 69 10.86 13.98 0.79
N LEU A 70 11.67 12.93 0.66
CA LEU A 70 13.03 12.96 1.20
C LEU A 70 13.86 14.04 0.49
N PRO A 71 14.61 14.87 1.24
CA PRO A 71 15.47 15.87 0.64
C PRO A 71 16.62 15.22 -0.12
N SER A 72 17.19 15.95 -1.07
CA SER A 72 18.39 15.53 -1.80
C SER A 72 19.62 15.30 -0.91
N THR A 73 19.57 15.69 0.36
CA THR A 73 20.60 15.37 1.35
C THR A 73 20.64 13.88 1.66
N TRP A 74 19.49 13.20 1.71
CA TRP A 74 19.42 11.75 1.95
C TRP A 74 20.02 10.91 0.82
N THR A 75 20.03 11.41 -0.42
CA THR A 75 20.79 10.77 -1.50
C THR A 75 22.30 10.79 -1.28
N VAL A 76 22.81 11.67 -0.40
CA VAL A 76 24.22 11.72 0.03
C VAL A 76 24.42 10.95 1.34
N THR A 77 23.35 10.80 2.12
CA THR A 77 23.35 10.08 3.39
C THR A 77 23.42 8.56 3.15
N ASN A 78 24.30 7.88 3.87
CA ASN A 78 24.39 6.42 3.91
C ASN A 78 23.19 5.79 4.66
N MET A 79 21.95 6.19 4.36
CA MET A 79 20.77 5.54 4.92
C MET A 79 20.73 4.10 4.44
N THR A 80 20.81 3.15 5.39
CA THR A 80 20.97 1.73 5.08
C THR A 80 19.76 0.90 5.48
N SER A 81 19.06 1.28 6.55
CA SER A 81 18.06 0.42 7.18
C SER A 81 16.94 1.20 7.90
N PRO A 82 16.05 1.90 7.19
CA PRO A 82 14.80 2.42 7.73
C PRO A 82 13.78 1.32 8.01
N ASP A 83 13.24 1.33 9.22
CA ASP A 83 12.13 0.48 9.67
C ASP A 83 11.02 1.35 10.27
N LEU A 84 9.96 1.56 9.49
CA LEU A 84 8.77 2.34 9.82
C LEU A 84 7.53 1.45 9.99
N SER A 85 7.73 0.14 10.10
CA SER A 85 6.65 -0.84 10.11
C SER A 85 5.73 -0.73 11.34
N SER A 86 4.52 -1.27 11.23
CA SER A 86 3.54 -1.32 12.32
C SER A 86 3.25 0.07 12.91
N ASN A 87 2.75 0.96 12.06
CA ASN A 87 2.29 2.31 12.40
C ASN A 87 0.98 2.60 11.63
N PHE A 88 0.49 3.84 11.68
CA PHE A 88 -0.67 4.32 10.93
C PHE A 88 -0.27 5.32 9.83
N LEU A 89 0.94 5.22 9.28
CA LEU A 89 1.43 6.12 8.22
C LEU A 89 0.59 5.93 6.95
N GLN A 90 0.34 7.02 6.23
CA GLN A 90 -0.61 7.04 5.12
C GLN A 90 -0.09 7.82 3.91
N GLY A 91 -0.87 7.85 2.82
CA GLY A 91 -0.48 8.53 1.59
C GLY A 91 0.53 7.74 0.77
N ASP A 92 1.10 8.39 -0.25
CA ASP A 92 2.02 7.74 -1.18
C ASP A 92 3.43 7.61 -0.59
N ILE A 93 4.09 6.49 -0.87
CA ILE A 93 5.50 6.32 -0.49
C ILE A 93 6.37 7.18 -1.42
N PRO A 94 7.19 8.10 -0.89
CA PRO A 94 8.01 8.97 -1.72
C PRO A 94 8.95 8.18 -2.63
N VAL A 95 8.91 8.45 -3.94
CA VAL A 95 9.79 7.78 -4.91
C VAL A 95 11.27 7.99 -4.59
N SER A 96 11.62 9.07 -3.89
CA SER A 96 12.97 9.34 -3.41
C SER A 96 13.50 8.27 -2.43
N LEU A 97 12.62 7.58 -1.68
CA LEU A 97 13.00 6.50 -0.77
C LEU A 97 13.62 5.32 -1.51
N PHE A 98 13.12 5.02 -2.71
CA PHE A 98 13.62 3.94 -3.54
C PHE A 98 14.90 4.30 -4.32
N LYS A 99 15.29 5.59 -4.34
CA LYS A 99 16.48 6.09 -5.03
C LYS A 99 17.74 6.13 -4.14
N LEU A 100 17.62 5.74 -2.88
CA LEU A 100 18.74 5.70 -1.94
C LEU A 100 19.68 4.54 -2.32
N SER A 101 20.84 4.86 -2.87
CA SER A 101 21.79 3.88 -3.42
C SER A 101 22.40 2.93 -2.40
N ASN A 102 22.42 3.34 -1.12
CA ASN A 102 23.00 2.57 -0.01
C ASN A 102 21.94 1.82 0.82
N LEU A 103 20.68 1.82 0.39
CA LEU A 103 19.60 1.18 1.12
C LEU A 103 19.72 -0.34 1.03
N THR A 104 19.94 -0.99 2.17
CA THR A 104 20.10 -2.45 2.27
C THR A 104 18.86 -3.15 2.81
N LYS A 105 18.07 -2.43 3.62
CA LYS A 105 16.86 -2.92 4.26
C LYS A 105 15.85 -1.80 4.23
N LEU A 106 14.61 -2.13 3.90
CA LEU A 106 13.48 -1.23 4.00
C LEU A 106 12.34 -2.03 4.61
N ASN A 107 11.67 -1.48 5.61
CA ASN A 107 10.46 -2.08 6.14
C ASN A 107 9.39 -1.01 6.39
N LEU A 108 8.32 -1.08 5.62
CA LEU A 108 7.14 -0.22 5.66
C LEU A 108 5.87 -1.02 5.96
N ALA A 109 6.00 -2.31 6.30
CA ALA A 109 4.89 -3.21 6.46
C ALA A 109 3.94 -2.79 7.58
N GLY A 110 2.65 -3.11 7.46
CA GLY A 110 1.66 -2.82 8.50
C GLY A 110 1.46 -1.31 8.70
N ASN A 111 1.20 -0.60 7.61
CA ASN A 111 0.84 0.81 7.59
C ASN A 111 -0.41 0.99 6.71
N ASN A 112 -0.83 2.23 6.50
CA ASN A 112 -1.96 2.60 5.65
C ASN A 112 -1.50 3.32 4.37
N PHE A 113 -0.33 2.94 3.82
CA PHE A 113 0.17 3.53 2.59
C PHE A 113 -0.75 3.24 1.40
N THR A 114 -0.84 4.22 0.51
CA THR A 114 -1.65 4.20 -0.71
C THR A 114 -0.75 4.40 -1.93
N GLY A 115 -1.38 4.42 -3.10
CA GLY A 115 -0.71 4.81 -4.33
C GLY A 115 -0.03 3.65 -5.03
N LYS A 116 0.86 4.01 -5.96
CA LYS A 116 1.44 3.08 -6.92
C LYS A 116 2.95 3.01 -6.78
N ILE A 117 3.48 1.81 -6.61
CA ILE A 117 4.93 1.57 -6.64
C ILE A 117 5.27 0.80 -7.92
N PRO A 118 6.19 1.32 -8.76
CA PRO A 118 6.69 0.55 -9.90
C PRO A 118 7.28 -0.79 -9.42
N GLN A 119 6.89 -1.91 -10.04
CA GLN A 119 7.37 -3.25 -9.65
C GLN A 119 8.88 -3.36 -9.57
N LEU A 120 9.63 -2.63 -10.41
CA LEU A 120 11.10 -2.58 -10.34
C LEU A 120 11.61 -2.09 -8.97
N MET A 121 10.92 -1.15 -8.34
CA MET A 121 11.25 -0.63 -7.01
C MET A 121 10.82 -1.62 -5.92
N ALA A 122 9.63 -2.23 -6.05
CA ALA A 122 9.15 -3.23 -5.11
C ALA A 122 10.02 -4.50 -5.08
N CYS A 123 10.44 -5.02 -6.24
CA CYS A 123 11.26 -6.23 -6.34
C CYS A 123 12.66 -6.07 -5.70
N HIS A 124 13.19 -4.86 -5.62
CA HIS A 124 14.51 -4.63 -4.99
C HIS A 124 14.46 -4.77 -3.47
N TYR A 125 13.34 -4.38 -2.84
CA TYR A 125 13.20 -4.37 -1.37
C TYR A 125 12.33 -5.53 -0.84
N GLY A 126 11.63 -6.25 -1.72
CA GLY A 126 10.87 -7.47 -1.44
C GLY A 126 9.44 -7.20 -0.97
N ASP A 127 8.52 -8.12 -1.29
CA ASP A 127 7.08 -7.99 -0.97
C ASP A 127 6.82 -7.85 0.53
N ALA A 128 7.63 -8.50 1.37
CA ALA A 128 7.52 -8.44 2.82
C ALA A 128 7.80 -7.03 3.39
N ALA A 129 8.62 -6.21 2.71
CA ALA A 129 8.89 -4.84 3.13
C ALA A 129 7.66 -3.93 3.00
N LEU A 130 6.71 -4.30 2.15
CA LEU A 130 5.54 -3.49 1.80
C LEU A 130 4.22 -4.16 2.23
N SER A 131 4.28 -5.32 2.88
CA SER A 131 3.11 -6.11 3.24
C SER A 131 2.16 -5.35 4.17
N ASP A 132 0.90 -5.80 4.23
CA ASP A 132 -0.08 -5.25 5.17
C ASP A 132 -0.33 -3.73 4.98
N ASN A 133 -0.11 -3.21 3.77
CA ASN A 133 -0.57 -1.91 3.30
C ASN A 133 -1.75 -2.10 2.34
N LEU A 134 -2.97 -2.08 2.87
CA LEU A 134 -4.19 -2.53 2.17
C LEU A 134 -4.45 -1.83 0.82
N PHE A 135 -4.00 -0.59 0.65
CA PHE A 135 -4.29 0.25 -0.50
C PHE A 135 -3.09 0.48 -1.43
N LEU A 136 -1.99 -0.21 -1.17
CA LEU A 136 -0.77 -0.07 -1.96
C LEU A 136 -0.81 -0.98 -3.18
N VAL A 137 -0.67 -0.40 -4.37
CA VAL A 137 -0.71 -1.13 -5.64
C VAL A 137 0.70 -1.21 -6.22
N VAL A 138 1.21 -2.42 -6.42
CA VAL A 138 2.46 -2.63 -7.15
C VAL A 138 2.15 -2.65 -8.64
N GLU A 139 2.60 -1.64 -9.38
CA GLU A 139 2.37 -1.55 -10.82
C GLU A 139 3.23 -2.56 -11.57
N PRO A 140 2.65 -3.37 -12.48
CA PRO A 140 3.43 -4.27 -13.31
C PRO A 140 4.45 -3.48 -14.14
N CYS A 141 5.65 -4.04 -14.34
CA CYS A 141 6.66 -3.41 -15.18
C CYS A 141 6.06 -3.00 -16.54
N PRO A 142 6.28 -1.77 -17.02
CA PRO A 142 5.95 -1.44 -18.39
C PRO A 142 6.86 -2.32 -19.27
N LEU A 143 6.25 -3.33 -19.89
CA LEU A 143 6.88 -4.10 -20.96
C LEU A 143 7.49 -3.09 -21.92
N SER A 144 8.79 -3.21 -22.16
CA SER A 144 9.52 -2.46 -23.18
C SER A 144 8.60 -2.30 -24.39
N ALA A 145 8.23 -1.06 -24.69
CA ALA A 145 7.69 -0.74 -25.98
C ALA A 145 8.80 -1.11 -26.99
N THR A 146 8.71 -2.31 -27.54
CA THR A 146 9.46 -2.67 -28.74
C THR A 146 9.12 -1.59 -29.75
N PRO A 147 10.10 -0.87 -30.32
CA PRO A 147 9.80 0.01 -31.44
C PRO A 147 9.28 -0.91 -32.54
N SER A 148 7.98 -0.83 -32.81
CA SER A 148 7.37 -1.45 -33.97
C SER A 148 8.17 -1.00 -35.18
N SER A 149 8.98 -1.90 -35.73
CA SER A 149 9.70 -1.69 -36.97
C SER A 149 8.69 -1.23 -38.03
N PRO A 150 9.02 -0.24 -38.87
CA PRO A 150 8.13 0.14 -39.94
C PRO A 150 7.97 -1.06 -40.89
N LEU A 151 6.73 -1.42 -41.19
CA LEU A 151 6.44 -2.34 -42.29
C LEU A 151 7.00 -1.73 -43.60
N PRO A 152 7.64 -2.51 -44.48
CA PRO A 152 8.11 -2.01 -45.76
C PRO A 152 6.91 -1.62 -46.63
N ASP A 153 7.07 -0.49 -47.31
CA ASP A 153 6.10 0.17 -48.19
C ASP A 153 5.45 -0.81 -49.18
N GLU A 154 4.11 -0.90 -49.17
CA GLU A 154 3.39 -1.42 -50.34
C GLU A 154 3.35 -0.33 -51.42
N GLU A 155 3.89 -0.69 -52.58
CA GLU A 155 3.98 0.12 -53.80
C GLU A 155 2.62 0.68 -54.23
N GLU A 156 2.58 1.98 -54.52
CA GLU A 156 1.52 2.58 -55.33
C GLU A 156 1.50 2.00 -56.76
N PRO A 157 0.31 1.90 -57.37
CA PRO A 157 0.17 2.06 -58.81
C PRO A 157 -0.65 3.31 -59.16
N LEU A 158 -0.05 4.21 -59.95
CA LEU A 158 -0.72 5.30 -60.70
C LEU A 158 -1.33 4.77 -62.02
N PRO A 159 -2.02 5.58 -62.86
CA PRO A 159 -3.42 5.99 -62.74
C PRO A 159 -4.25 5.65 -64.02
N GLY A 160 -5.59 5.54 -63.94
CA GLY A 160 -6.41 5.53 -65.17
C GLY A 160 -7.91 5.17 -65.06
N SER A 161 -8.76 6.14 -65.40
CA SER A 161 -10.13 6.09 -65.98
C SER A 161 -11.38 5.71 -65.11
N ALA A 162 -12.15 6.75 -64.73
CA ALA A 162 -13.58 7.07 -65.00
C ALA A 162 -14.56 5.90 -65.40
N ILE A 163 -15.82 5.72 -64.94
CA ILE A 163 -16.99 6.56 -64.50
C ILE A 163 -18.13 5.60 -63.94
N PRO A 164 -19.25 6.06 -63.30
CA PRO A 164 -20.05 5.38 -62.23
C PRO A 164 -21.47 4.90 -62.71
N PRO A 165 -22.60 4.76 -61.91
CA PRO A 165 -22.87 4.69 -60.44
C PRO A 165 -23.89 3.59 -59.93
N HIS A 166 -24.05 3.48 -58.59
CA HIS A 166 -25.20 3.00 -57.75
C HIS A 166 -25.54 1.48 -57.65
N PRO A 167 -26.25 0.99 -56.59
CA PRO A 167 -26.95 1.70 -55.50
C PRO A 167 -26.53 1.34 -54.06
N VAL A 168 -26.81 2.27 -53.14
CA VAL A 168 -26.71 2.12 -51.68
C VAL A 168 -27.97 1.44 -51.17
N HIS A 169 -27.83 0.28 -50.52
CA HIS A 169 -28.90 -0.36 -49.75
C HIS A 169 -28.60 -0.39 -48.26
N ARG A 170 -29.55 0.16 -47.49
CA ARG A 170 -29.67 0.14 -46.02
C ARG A 170 -29.65 -1.26 -45.41
N ARG A 171 -29.02 -1.39 -44.25
CA ARG A 171 -29.48 -2.08 -43.02
C ARG A 171 -28.73 -1.41 -41.86
N SER A 172 -29.32 -0.50 -41.08
CA SER A 172 -30.26 -0.73 -39.98
C SER A 172 -30.13 -2.08 -39.27
N SER A 173 -29.44 -2.06 -38.12
CA SER A 173 -29.78 -2.88 -36.96
C SER A 173 -29.58 -2.05 -35.70
N ASN A 174 -30.70 -1.65 -35.11
CA ASN A 174 -30.84 -1.42 -33.66
C ASN A 174 -30.42 -2.73 -32.93
N SER A 175 -30.14 -2.83 -31.63
CA SER A 175 -30.59 -2.08 -30.46
C SER A 175 -29.87 -2.61 -29.21
N LEU A 176 -29.75 -1.72 -28.23
CA LEU A 176 -29.96 -1.92 -26.78
C LEU A 176 -29.07 -2.88 -25.94
N SER A 177 -28.51 -2.22 -24.93
CA SER A 177 -28.56 -2.57 -23.50
C SER A 177 -27.74 -3.76 -23.01
N THR A 178 -26.70 -3.45 -22.24
CA THR A 178 -26.41 -4.19 -21.01
C THR A 178 -25.89 -3.22 -19.96
N LEU A 179 -26.82 -2.85 -19.06
CA LEU A 179 -26.54 -2.28 -17.75
C LEU A 179 -25.81 -3.35 -16.93
N THR A 180 -24.49 -3.24 -16.79
CA THR A 180 -23.77 -4.07 -15.83
C THR A 180 -23.98 -3.48 -14.44
N ILE A 181 -25.04 -3.94 -13.78
CA ILE A 181 -25.22 -3.79 -12.34
C ILE A 181 -24.16 -4.68 -11.69
N VAL A 182 -23.10 -4.08 -11.16
CA VAL A 182 -22.17 -4.79 -10.28
C VAL A 182 -22.94 -5.08 -8.99
N ALA A 183 -23.26 -6.35 -8.79
CA ALA A 183 -23.83 -6.85 -7.54
C ALA A 183 -22.77 -6.71 -6.45
N LEU A 184 -22.90 -5.67 -5.61
CA LEU A 184 -22.16 -5.57 -4.35
C LEU A 184 -22.69 -6.68 -3.45
N THR A 185 -21.85 -7.67 -3.16
CA THR A 185 -22.15 -8.66 -2.14
C THR A 185 -22.23 -7.95 -0.79
N ALA A 186 -23.02 -8.49 0.15
CA ALA A 186 -23.36 -7.87 1.43
C ALA A 186 -22.16 -7.54 2.37
N GLY A 187 -20.91 -7.79 1.94
CA GLY A 187 -19.69 -7.35 2.62
C GLY A 187 -19.29 -5.90 2.35
N ASP A 188 -19.77 -5.28 1.26
CA ASP A 188 -19.20 -4.01 0.76
C ASP A 188 -19.96 -2.73 1.17
N ILE A 189 -21.05 -2.85 1.94
CA ILE A 189 -21.83 -1.68 2.45
C ILE A 189 -21.68 -1.55 3.97
N ALA A 190 -20.45 -1.70 4.49
CA ALA A 190 -20.11 -1.28 5.85
C ALA A 190 -19.40 0.08 5.88
N LEU A 191 -19.04 0.65 4.72
CA LEU A 191 -18.16 1.81 4.63
C LEU A 191 -18.89 3.11 4.29
N LEU A 192 -20.02 3.42 4.94
CA LEU A 192 -20.65 4.75 4.79
C LEU A 192 -21.36 5.30 6.03
N LEU A 193 -21.04 4.86 7.25
CA LEU A 193 -21.60 5.47 8.47
C LEU A 193 -20.51 5.84 9.48
N MET A 194 -19.66 6.80 9.09
CA MET A 194 -18.72 7.48 9.98
C MET A 194 -19.16 8.91 10.26
N SER A 195 -20.38 9.06 10.79
CA SER A 195 -20.72 10.16 11.68
C SER A 195 -21.81 9.73 12.66
N GLY A 196 -21.46 9.59 13.94
CA GLY A 196 -22.39 9.51 15.08
C GLY A 196 -23.23 8.23 15.23
N ALA A 197 -23.20 7.65 16.43
CA ALA A 197 -24.06 6.57 16.97
C ALA A 197 -24.12 5.20 16.24
N GLY A 198 -24.00 5.14 14.91
CA GLY A 198 -24.10 3.90 14.12
C GLY A 198 -22.95 2.91 14.36
N PHE A 199 -21.75 3.40 14.65
CA PHE A 199 -20.56 2.56 14.87
C PHE A 199 -20.68 1.67 16.12
N VAL A 200 -21.32 2.15 17.19
CA VAL A 200 -21.53 1.36 18.42
C VAL A 200 -22.52 0.23 18.16
N PHE A 201 -23.58 0.48 17.39
CA PHE A 201 -24.50 -0.57 16.95
C PHE A 201 -23.82 -1.57 16.02
N PHE A 202 -22.92 -1.13 15.14
CA PHE A 202 -22.15 -2.02 14.26
C PHE A 202 -21.22 -2.95 15.05
N ILE A 203 -20.46 -2.43 16.01
CA ILE A 203 -19.63 -3.27 16.90
C ILE A 203 -20.48 -4.24 17.70
N SER A 204 -21.64 -3.81 18.21
CA SER A 204 -22.56 -4.67 18.96
C SER A 204 -23.18 -5.75 18.07
N TRP A 205 -23.57 -5.41 16.84
CA TRP A 205 -24.11 -6.34 15.84
C TRP A 205 -23.07 -7.33 15.34
N TRP A 206 -21.84 -6.89 15.04
CA TRP A 206 -20.73 -7.74 14.62
C TRP A 206 -20.33 -8.71 15.73
N LYS A 207 -20.29 -8.25 16.99
CA LYS A 207 -20.02 -9.10 18.16
C LYS A 207 -21.14 -10.12 18.39
N LYS A 208 -22.40 -9.78 18.10
CA LYS A 208 -23.54 -10.71 18.17
C LYS A 208 -23.49 -11.75 17.05
N ARG A 209 -23.10 -11.36 15.84
CA ARG A 209 -22.95 -12.27 14.69
C ARG A 209 -21.74 -13.19 14.83
N SER A 210 -20.64 -12.73 15.44
CA SER A 210 -19.48 -13.56 15.78
C SER A 210 -19.80 -14.64 16.83
N LYS A 211 -20.76 -14.38 17.74
CA LYS A 211 -21.25 -15.39 18.67
C LYS A 211 -22.10 -16.45 17.97
N ASN A 212 -23.03 -16.04 17.09
CA ASN A 212 -23.86 -17.00 16.35
C ASN A 212 -23.03 -17.93 15.45
N ASN A 213 -21.90 -17.47 14.90
CA ASN A 213 -21.01 -18.31 14.10
C ASN A 213 -20.17 -19.31 14.92
N LYS A 214 -20.15 -19.20 16.25
CA LYS A 214 -19.49 -20.15 17.16
C LYS A 214 -20.43 -21.24 17.67
N ASP A 215 -21.74 -21.06 17.51
CA ASP A 215 -22.73 -22.05 17.94
C ASP A 215 -22.98 -23.12 16.84
N ASP A 216 -22.66 -22.82 15.57
CA ASP A 216 -22.73 -23.79 14.45
C ASP A 216 -21.50 -24.73 14.36
N GLU A 217 -20.40 -24.44 15.07
CA GLU A 217 -19.19 -25.27 15.08
C GLU A 217 -19.12 -26.23 16.28
N THR A 218 -20.29 -26.59 16.84
CA THR A 218 -20.41 -27.61 17.91
C THR A 218 -21.34 -28.78 17.57
N ASP A 219 -21.98 -28.80 16.40
CA ASP A 219 -22.85 -29.92 15.99
C ASP A 219 -22.19 -30.91 14.99
N ASP A 220 -20.93 -30.69 14.58
CA ASP A 220 -20.17 -31.62 13.72
C ASP A 220 -19.25 -32.57 14.52
N LYS A 221 -19.71 -33.02 15.70
CA LYS A 221 -19.09 -34.15 16.45
C LYS A 221 -20.08 -35.25 16.86
N SER A 222 -21.33 -35.21 16.40
CA SER A 222 -22.34 -36.24 16.71
C SER A 222 -22.73 -37.15 15.53
N ALA A 223 -22.19 -36.97 14.33
CA ALA A 223 -22.65 -37.68 13.13
C ALA A 223 -21.75 -38.84 12.65
N ASN A 224 -20.94 -39.46 13.51
CA ASN A 224 -20.05 -40.56 13.11
C ASN A 224 -20.14 -41.84 13.96
N CYS A 225 -21.31 -42.13 14.54
CA CYS A 225 -21.50 -43.33 15.37
C CYS A 225 -22.86 -44.02 15.19
N THR A 226 -23.32 -44.30 13.95
CA THR A 226 -24.40 -45.29 13.74
C THR A 226 -24.44 -45.84 12.30
N LEU A 227 -23.47 -46.67 11.90
CA LEU A 227 -23.65 -47.53 10.73
C LEU A 227 -22.85 -48.84 10.81
N ARG A 228 -23.10 -49.63 11.87
CA ARG A 228 -22.73 -51.05 11.94
C ARG A 228 -23.78 -51.87 12.69
N SER A 229 -24.85 -52.27 12.02
CA SER A 229 -25.65 -53.45 12.40
C SER A 229 -26.66 -53.85 11.31
N VAL A 230 -26.17 -54.26 10.13
CA VAL A 230 -26.90 -55.22 9.28
C VAL A 230 -25.85 -56.11 8.62
N LEU A 231 -25.51 -57.22 9.28
CA LEU A 231 -25.03 -58.49 8.71
C LEU A 231 -24.70 -59.43 9.89
N ARG A 232 -25.75 -60.01 10.48
CA ARG A 232 -25.89 -61.39 10.98
C ARG A 232 -27.14 -61.49 11.85
#